data_AF-A0A7K4IDM1-F1
#
_entry.id   AF-A0A7K4IDM1-F1
#
_cell.length_a   1.000
_cell.length_b   1.000
_cell.length_c   1.000
_cell.angle_alpha   90.00
_cell.angle_beta   90.00
_cell.angle_gamma   90.00
#
_symmetry.space_group_name_H-M   'P 1'
#
loop_
_entity.id
_entity.type
_entity.pdbx_description
1 polymer ?
#
loop_
_entity_poly.entity_id
_entity_poly.type
_entity_poly.pdbx_seq_one_letter_code
_entity_poly.pdbx_strand_id
1 'polypeptide(L)'
;MSDNLPERRDLIRSTVVTVLFSTVFLLLAIAFWAWSSPDFIATSPVGVLNSINVWLTYVVEIASLTLTFIFVTVTVVNLRFGLTGIRSGWTEIVIMLAVIGGISYGMFGPNIAAATLAFSLGFVAYLFLHQE
;
A
#
# COMPACT_ATOMS: atom_id res chain seq x y z
N MET A 1 34.01 4.34 2.00
CA MET A 1 32.63 3.81 2.06
C MET A 1 32.63 2.55 1.24
N SER A 2 32.49 1.37 1.87
CA SER A 2 32.48 0.11 1.13
C SER A 2 31.23 0.07 0.24
N ASP A 3 31.40 -0.40 -0.99
CA ASP A 3 30.33 -0.67 -1.93
C ASP A 3 29.39 -1.74 -1.36
N ASN A 4 28.49 -1.34 -0.47
CA ASN A 4 27.44 -2.20 0.08
C ASN A 4 26.22 -2.11 -0.83
N LEU A 5 26.38 -2.45 -2.12
CA LEU A 5 25.24 -2.78 -2.94
C LEU A 5 24.65 -4.08 -2.36
N PRO A 6 23.34 -4.12 -1.99
CA PRO A 6 22.75 -5.31 -1.42
C PRO A 6 22.91 -6.49 -2.38
N GLU A 7 23.25 -7.66 -1.84
CA GLU A 7 23.46 -8.86 -2.64
C GLU A 7 22.19 -9.15 -3.47
N ARG A 8 22.36 -9.62 -4.72
CA ARG A 8 21.22 -10.00 -5.58
C ARG A 8 20.23 -10.93 -4.88
N ARG A 9 20.73 -11.83 -4.03
CA ARG A 9 19.91 -12.75 -3.23
C ARG A 9 18.99 -12.02 -2.24
N ASP A 10 19.51 -10.99 -1.59
CA ASP A 10 18.74 -10.21 -0.60
C ASP A 10 17.68 -9.35 -1.28
N LEU A 11 18.01 -8.77 -2.44
CA LEU A 11 17.03 -8.07 -3.28
C LEU A 11 15.91 -8.99 -3.75
N ILE A 12 16.23 -10.19 -4.22
CA ILE A 12 15.22 -11.18 -4.65
C ILE A 12 14.33 -11.57 -3.47
N ARG A 13 14.93 -11.89 -2.31
CA ARG A 13 14.18 -12.27 -1.11
C ARG A 13 13.25 -11.14 -0.67
N SER A 14 13.75 -9.91 -0.62
CA SER A 14 12.96 -8.73 -0.27
C SER A 14 11.81 -8.52 -1.26
N THR A 15 12.09 -8.64 -2.56
CA THR A 15 11.07 -8.51 -3.63
C THR A 15 9.98 -9.58 -3.51
N VAL A 16 10.34 -10.84 -3.24
CA VAL A 16 9.35 -11.92 -3.07
C VAL A 16 8.44 -11.61 -1.87
N VAL A 17 9.02 -11.19 -0.76
CA VAL A 17 8.26 -10.83 0.45
C VAL A 17 7.33 -9.65 0.18
N THR A 18 7.82 -8.61 -0.50
CA THR A 18 7.01 -7.42 -0.77
C THR A 18 5.90 -7.72 -1.77
N VAL A 19 6.14 -8.53 -2.80
CA VAL A 19 5.09 -9.00 -3.73
C VAL A 19 4.01 -9.80 -3.01
N LEU A 20 4.39 -10.72 -2.12
CA LEU A 20 3.44 -11.50 -1.33
C LEU A 20 2.56 -10.59 -0.47
N PHE A 21 3.17 -9.68 0.29
CA PHE A 21 2.41 -8.76 1.14
C PHE A 21 1.55 -7.80 0.31
N SER A 22 2.07 -7.24 -0.78
CA SER A 22 1.28 -6.43 -1.72
C SER A 22 0.03 -7.15 -2.18
N THR A 23 0.17 -8.43 -2.57
CA THR A 23 -0.95 -9.24 -3.04
C THR A 23 -1.95 -9.49 -1.92
N VAL A 24 -1.47 -9.86 -0.73
CA VAL A 24 -2.34 -10.12 0.43
C VAL A 24 -3.13 -8.87 0.83
N PHE A 25 -2.47 -7.72 0.96
CA PHE A 25 -3.14 -6.49 1.36
C PHE A 25 -4.07 -5.94 0.29
N LEU A 26 -3.74 -6.12 -1.00
CA LEU A 26 -4.63 -5.78 -2.09
C LEU A 26 -5.89 -6.66 -2.08
N LEU A 27 -5.74 -7.97 -1.88
CA LEU A 27 -6.89 -8.88 -1.75
C LEU A 27 -7.77 -8.52 -0.55
N LEU A 28 -7.16 -8.13 0.58
CA LEU A 28 -7.91 -7.64 1.74
C LEU A 28 -8.66 -6.34 1.41
N ALA A 29 -8.02 -5.37 0.76
CA ALA A 29 -8.67 -4.13 0.35
C ALA A 29 -9.86 -4.40 -0.58
N ILE A 30 -9.71 -5.31 -1.55
CA ILE A 30 -10.80 -5.72 -2.46
C ILE A 30 -11.92 -6.41 -1.68
N ALA A 31 -11.59 -7.28 -0.73
CA ALA A 31 -12.58 -7.98 0.09
C ALA A 31 -13.38 -6.99 0.96
N PHE A 32 -12.72 -6.05 1.63
CA PHE A 32 -13.39 -5.00 2.41
C PHE A 32 -14.27 -4.14 1.51
N TRP A 33 -13.79 -3.73 0.34
CA TRP A 33 -14.60 -2.98 -0.61
C TRP A 33 -15.86 -3.73 -1.04
N ALA A 34 -15.75 -5.01 -1.40
CA ALA A 34 -16.88 -5.83 -1.78
C ALA A 34 -17.89 -6.00 -0.63
N TRP A 35 -17.40 -6.19 0.59
CA TRP A 35 -18.22 -6.34 1.80
C TRP A 35 -18.86 -5.03 2.29
N SER A 36 -18.29 -3.87 1.95
CA SER A 36 -18.86 -2.56 2.25
C SER A 36 -20.06 -2.20 1.35
N SER A 37 -20.42 -3.05 0.37
CA SER A 37 -21.58 -2.84 -0.48
C SER A 37 -22.91 -3.05 0.27
N PRO A 38 -23.98 -2.29 -0.06
CA PRO A 38 -25.26 -2.35 0.65
C PRO A 38 -25.90 -3.75 0.67
N ASP A 39 -25.66 -4.54 -0.38
CA ASP A 39 -26.27 -5.85 -0.57
C ASP A 39 -25.69 -6.91 0.37
N PHE A 40 -24.42 -6.76 0.77
CA PHE A 40 -23.70 -7.78 1.55
C PHE A 40 -23.32 -7.31 2.95
N ILE A 41 -23.39 -6.00 3.24
CA ILE A 41 -22.88 -5.42 4.48
C ILE A 41 -23.44 -6.11 5.73
N ALA A 42 -24.74 -6.42 5.76
CA ALA A 42 -25.41 -7.01 6.92
C ALA A 42 -24.93 -8.43 7.31
N THR A 43 -24.32 -9.17 6.38
CA THR A 43 -23.83 -10.55 6.62
C THR A 43 -22.31 -10.66 6.51
N SER A 44 -21.61 -9.54 6.36
CA SER A 44 -20.18 -9.49 6.11
C SER A 44 -19.36 -9.17 7.36
N PRO A 45 -18.04 -9.45 7.35
CA PRO A 45 -17.13 -8.96 8.39
C PRO A 45 -17.18 -7.44 8.59
N VAL A 46 -17.43 -6.66 7.54
CA VAL A 46 -17.60 -5.20 7.62
C VAL A 46 -18.84 -4.83 8.44
N GLY A 47 -19.96 -5.53 8.24
CA GLY A 47 -21.16 -5.32 9.05
C GLY A 47 -20.93 -5.58 10.53
N VAL A 48 -20.18 -6.66 10.85
CA VAL A 48 -19.79 -6.98 12.23
C VAL A 48 -18.93 -5.86 12.80
N LEU A 49 -17.90 -5.39 12.08
CA LEU A 49 -17.06 -4.28 12.53
C LEU A 49 -17.89 -3.00 12.77
N ASN A 50 -18.80 -2.67 11.86
CA ASN A 50 -19.69 -1.52 12.00
C ASN A 50 -20.62 -1.61 13.21
N SER A 51 -21.07 -2.82 13.55
CA SER A 51 -21.92 -3.05 14.74
C SER A 51 -21.17 -2.84 16.05
N ILE A 52 -19.85 -3.04 16.05
CA ILE A 52 -18.97 -2.75 17.19
C ILE A 52 -18.68 -1.25 17.23
N ASN A 53 -18.09 -0.72 16.15
CA ASN A 53 -17.79 0.69 15.96
C ASN A 53 -17.46 0.96 14.49
N VAL A 54 -18.25 1.84 13.86
CA VAL A 54 -18.08 2.23 12.45
C VAL A 54 -16.67 2.74 12.11
N TRP A 55 -15.97 3.37 13.07
CA TRP A 55 -14.59 3.85 12.85
C TRP A 55 -13.58 2.72 12.65
N LEU A 56 -13.83 1.52 13.15
CA LEU A 56 -12.93 0.37 12.95
C LEU A 56 -12.88 -0.04 11.47
N THR A 57 -14.01 0.00 10.78
CA THR A 57 -14.09 -0.28 9.35
C THR A 57 -13.20 0.69 8.57
N TYR A 58 -13.36 1.99 8.81
CA TYR A 58 -12.53 3.02 8.18
C TYR A 58 -11.03 2.79 8.43
N VAL A 59 -10.65 2.48 9.68
CA VAL A 59 -9.24 2.22 10.04
C VAL A 59 -8.69 1.02 9.27
N VAL A 60 -9.46 -0.06 9.17
CA VAL A 60 -9.02 -1.28 8.48
C VAL A 60 -8.92 -1.07 6.96
N GLU A 61 -9.90 -0.38 6.37
CA GLU A 61 -9.89 -0.02 4.94
C GLU A 61 -8.68 0.87 4.61
N ILE A 62 -8.46 1.94 5.38
CA ILE A 62 -7.30 2.83 5.23
C ILE A 62 -6.00 2.05 5.39
N ALA A 63 -5.88 1.24 6.44
CA ALA A 63 -4.68 0.44 6.71
C ALA A 63 -4.38 -0.55 5.58
N SER A 64 -5.39 -1.23 5.04
CA SER A 64 -5.22 -2.19 3.95
C SER A 64 -4.67 -1.52 2.68
N LEU A 65 -5.17 -0.33 2.33
CA LEU A 65 -4.72 0.43 1.17
C LEU A 65 -3.34 1.06 1.39
N THR A 66 -3.08 1.61 2.58
CA THR A 66 -1.76 2.16 2.93
C THR A 66 -0.69 1.06 2.92
N LEU A 67 -0.97 -0.11 3.48
CA LEU A 67 -0.05 -1.25 3.44
C LEU A 67 0.17 -1.73 2.00
N THR A 68 -0.89 -1.79 1.19
CA THR A 68 -0.78 -2.08 -0.25
C THR A 68 0.17 -1.09 -0.92
N PHE A 69 0.01 0.21 -0.69
CA PHE A 69 0.90 1.24 -1.23
C PHE A 69 2.35 1.03 -0.80
N ILE A 70 2.60 0.80 0.49
CA ILE A 70 3.96 0.61 1.04
C ILE A 70 4.63 -0.56 0.34
N PHE A 71 4.02 -1.75 0.35
CA PHE A 71 4.64 -2.94 -0.19
C PHE A 71 4.79 -2.89 -1.72
N VAL A 72 3.81 -2.32 -2.45
CA VAL A 72 3.94 -2.18 -3.90
C VAL A 72 5.04 -1.17 -4.25
N THR A 73 5.12 -0.05 -3.54
CA THR A 73 6.17 0.94 -3.75
C THR A 73 7.55 0.33 -3.49
N VAL A 74 7.72 -0.39 -2.38
CA VAL A 74 8.99 -1.10 -2.09
C VAL A 74 9.31 -2.14 -3.18
N THR A 75 8.31 -2.85 -3.69
CA THR A 75 8.47 -3.79 -4.80
C THR A 75 8.99 -3.09 -6.06
N VAL A 76 8.36 -1.98 -6.46
CA VAL A 76 8.78 -1.18 -7.62
C VAL A 76 10.20 -0.67 -7.44
N VAL A 77 10.54 -0.19 -6.24
CA VAL A 77 11.88 0.30 -5.92
C VAL A 77 12.93 -0.81 -6.04
N ASN A 78 12.65 -1.98 -5.45
CA ASN A 78 13.55 -3.14 -5.50
C ASN A 78 13.72 -3.68 -6.93
N LEU A 79 12.63 -3.77 -7.70
CA LEU A 79 12.68 -4.23 -9.09
C LEU A 79 13.48 -3.26 -9.96
N ARG A 80 13.26 -1.95 -9.83
CA ARG A 80 14.02 -0.95 -10.57
C ARG A 80 15.51 -1.04 -10.24
N PHE A 81 15.85 -1.13 -8.95
CA PHE A 81 17.24 -1.27 -8.52
C PHE A 81 17.87 -2.57 -9.02
N GLY A 82 17.15 -3.70 -8.95
CA GLY A 82 17.63 -4.99 -9.43
C GLY A 82 17.84 -5.07 -10.95
N LEU A 83 17.03 -4.36 -11.73
CA LEU A 83 17.10 -4.35 -13.20
C LEU A 83 18.10 -3.32 -13.74
N THR A 84 18.15 -2.14 -13.13
CA THR A 84 18.91 -0.99 -13.68
C THR A 84 20.16 -0.65 -12.89
N GLY A 85 20.33 -1.17 -11.67
CA GLY A 85 21.38 -0.76 -10.74
C GLY A 85 21.21 0.67 -10.20
N ILE A 86 20.18 1.39 -10.64
CA ILE A 86 19.89 2.77 -10.23
C ILE A 86 18.80 2.71 -9.15
N ARG A 87 19.02 3.41 -8.03
CA ARG A 87 17.99 3.59 -7.00
C ARG A 87 16.74 4.19 -7.64
N SER A 88 15.56 3.72 -7.24
CA SER A 88 14.31 4.27 -7.75
C SER A 88 14.21 5.77 -7.52
N GLY A 89 13.73 6.47 -8.54
CA GLY A 89 13.54 7.91 -8.50
C GLY A 89 12.23 8.30 -7.81
N TRP A 90 12.11 9.60 -7.58
CA TRP A 90 10.90 10.24 -7.08
C TRP A 90 9.69 10.02 -7.99
N THR A 91 9.94 9.86 -9.29
CA THR A 91 8.89 9.65 -10.29
C THR A 91 8.07 8.41 -10.02
N GLU A 92 8.68 7.26 -9.71
CA GLU A 92 7.94 6.03 -9.41
C GLU A 92 7.09 6.18 -8.15
N ILE A 93 7.65 6.81 -7.11
CA ILE A 93 6.95 7.01 -5.84
C ILE A 93 5.72 7.89 -6.05
N VAL A 94 5.85 8.99 -6.79
CA VAL A 94 4.74 9.90 -7.11
C VAL A 94 3.68 9.20 -7.96
N ILE A 95 4.08 8.40 -8.95
CA ILE A 95 3.16 7.59 -9.76
C ILE A 95 2.41 6.61 -8.86
N MET A 96 3.10 5.90 -7.96
CA MET A 96 2.47 4.97 -7.03
C MET A 96 1.47 5.66 -6.09
N LEU A 97 1.78 6.89 -5.68
CA LEU A 97 0.90 7.70 -4.83
C LEU A 97 -0.38 8.12 -5.58
N ALA A 98 -0.24 8.51 -6.85
CA ALA A 98 -1.39 8.79 -7.71
C ALA A 98 -2.25 7.54 -7.98
N VAL A 99 -1.61 6.39 -8.23
CA VAL A 99 -2.29 5.11 -8.45
C VAL A 99 -3.08 4.69 -7.21
N ILE A 100 -2.47 4.69 -6.02
CA ILE A 100 -3.20 4.30 -4.81
C ILE A 100 -4.30 5.32 -4.48
N GLY A 101 -4.08 6.61 -4.72
CA GLY A 101 -5.12 7.64 -4.55
C GLY A 101 -6.33 7.38 -5.43
N GLY A 102 -6.10 7.06 -6.72
CA GLY A 102 -7.16 6.72 -7.66
C GLY A 102 -7.91 5.44 -7.29
N ILE A 103 -7.19 4.39 -6.90
CA ILE A 103 -7.79 3.12 -6.45
C ILE A 103 -8.64 3.35 -5.20
N SER A 104 -8.09 4.05 -4.21
CA SER A 104 -8.78 4.32 -2.94
C SER A 104 -10.04 5.15 -3.16
N TYR A 105 -9.97 6.15 -4.04
CA TYR A 105 -11.12 6.97 -4.42
C TYR A 105 -12.19 6.14 -5.12
N GLY A 106 -11.81 5.31 -6.09
CA GLY A 106 -12.74 4.48 -6.85
C GLY A 106 -13.42 3.41 -6.00
N MET A 107 -12.70 2.82 -5.04
CA MET A 107 -13.24 1.77 -4.17
C MET A 107 -14.07 2.37 -3.02
N PHE A 108 -13.51 3.32 -2.29
CA PHE A 108 -14.05 3.72 -0.99
C PHE A 108 -14.48 5.19 -0.89
N GLY A 109 -14.35 5.94 -1.99
CA GLY A 109 -14.73 7.34 -2.05
C GLY A 109 -13.70 8.31 -1.45
N PRO A 110 -14.04 9.61 -1.40
CA PRO A 110 -13.09 10.69 -1.14
C PRO A 110 -12.48 10.68 0.27
N ASN A 111 -13.25 10.30 1.29
CA ASN A 111 -12.80 10.36 2.68
C ASN A 111 -11.67 9.35 2.95
N ILE A 112 -11.85 8.10 2.50
CA ILE A 112 -10.85 7.05 2.64
C ILE A 112 -9.66 7.34 1.74
N ALA A 113 -9.88 7.81 0.51
CA ALA A 113 -8.79 8.23 -0.36
C ALA A 113 -7.91 9.32 0.25
N ALA A 114 -8.50 10.38 0.82
CA ALA A 114 -7.77 11.45 1.46
C ALA A 114 -6.95 10.94 2.67
N ALA A 115 -7.55 10.09 3.51
CA ALA A 115 -6.85 9.52 4.66
C ALA A 115 -5.72 8.59 4.23
N THR A 116 -5.96 7.67 3.29
CA THR A 116 -4.93 6.78 2.72
C THR A 116 -3.78 7.57 2.12
N LEU A 117 -4.05 8.65 1.38
CA LEU A 117 -3.02 9.52 0.84
C LEU A 117 -2.22 10.21 1.95
N ALA A 118 -2.87 10.71 2.99
CA ALA A 118 -2.20 11.33 4.13
C ALA A 118 -1.23 10.35 4.83
N PHE A 119 -1.67 9.11 5.10
CA PHE A 119 -0.80 8.08 5.67
C PHE A 119 0.32 7.65 4.71
N SER A 120 0.02 7.57 3.41
CA SER A 120 1.00 7.23 2.36
C SER A 120 2.09 8.31 2.24
N LEU A 121 1.72 9.58 2.36
CA LEU A 121 2.68 10.70 2.40
C LEU A 121 3.64 10.59 3.59
N GLY A 122 3.18 10.09 4.74
CA GLY A 122 4.05 9.80 5.87
C GLY A 122 5.15 8.79 5.52
N PHE A 123 4.81 7.73 4.77
CA PHE A 123 5.79 6.78 4.26
C PHE A 123 6.73 7.40 3.21
N VAL A 124 6.21 8.24 2.31
CA VAL A 124 7.04 8.97 1.34
C VAL A 124 8.05 9.89 2.04
N ALA A 125 7.63 10.60 3.09
CA ALA A 125 8.52 11.42 3.91
C ALA A 125 9.60 10.56 4.60
N TYR A 126 9.24 9.38 5.11
CA TYR A 126 10.20 8.43 5.65
C TYR A 126 11.26 8.01 4.61
N LEU A 127 10.83 7.70 3.38
CA LEU A 127 11.76 7.37 2.28
C LEU A 127 12.67 8.55 1.94
N PHE A 128 12.16 9.79 1.94
CA PHE A 128 12.98 10.98 1.71
C PHE A 128 14.11 11.11 2.74
N LEU A 129 13.80 10.93 4.02
CA LEU A 129 14.79 11.05 5.10
C LEU A 129 15.87 9.95 5.06
N HIS A 130 15.61 8.81 4.40
CA HIS A 130 16.58 7.71 4.26
C HIS A 130 17.38 7.76 2.95
N GLN A 131 17.20 8.80 2.13
CA GLN A 131 17.97 8.97 0.89
C GLN A 131 19.30 9.71 1.08
N GLU A 132 19.55 10.29 2.26
CA GLU A 132 20.84 10.87 2.69
C GLU A 132 21.83 9.79 3.14
#